data_AF-E0UUE2-F1
#
_entry.id   AF-E0UUE2-F1
#
_cell.length_a   1.000
_cell.length_b   1.000
_cell.length_c   1.000
_cell.angle_alpha   90.00
_cell.angle_beta   90.00
_cell.angle_gamma   90.00
#
_symmetry.space_group_name_H-M   'P 1'
#
loop_
_entity.id
_entity.type
_entity.pdbx_description
1 polymer ?
#
loop_
_entity_poly.entity_id
_entity_poly.type
_entity_poly.pdbx_seq_one_letter_code
_entity_poly.pdbx_strand_id
1 'polypeptide(L)'
;MSNINNISGASTADLLKQKSAVEKGGGGEAFAEQLKSAINEVNDIQQDSEKAIADLATGQVKDLHQAALAIGKAETSMKLMLEIRNKALNAYKEIGRTQL
;
A
#
# COMPACT_ATOMS: atom_id res chain seq x y z
N MET A 1 8.92 -45.68 -24.40
CA MET A 1 7.47 -45.70 -24.14
C MET A 1 7.22 -44.75 -22.96
N SER A 2 6.85 -43.51 -23.24
CA SER A 2 6.62 -42.49 -22.21
C SER A 2 5.16 -42.55 -21.76
N ASN A 3 4.97 -42.68 -20.45
CA ASN A 3 3.69 -42.80 -19.77
C ASN A 3 2.76 -41.62 -20.08
N ILE A 4 1.66 -41.88 -20.80
CA ILE A 4 0.61 -40.93 -21.16
C ILE A 4 -0.61 -41.07 -20.23
N ASN A 5 -0.40 -41.43 -18.95
CA ASN A 5 -1.47 -41.93 -18.09
C ASN A 5 -2.05 -40.91 -17.09
N ASN A 6 -1.85 -39.60 -17.30
CA ASN A 6 -2.36 -38.57 -16.37
C ASN A 6 -3.07 -37.40 -17.06
N ILE A 7 -3.70 -37.62 -18.21
CA ILE A 7 -4.59 -36.63 -18.86
C ILE A 7 -6.06 -37.04 -18.68
N SER A 8 -6.39 -37.58 -17.51
CA SER A 8 -7.77 -37.92 -17.14
C SER A 8 -8.27 -36.93 -16.09
N GLY A 9 -8.96 -35.90 -16.58
CA GLY A 9 -9.96 -35.16 -15.81
C GLY A 9 -9.43 -34.04 -14.92
N ALA A 10 -9.07 -32.90 -15.50
CA ALA A 10 -9.35 -31.65 -14.81
C ALA A 10 -10.89 -31.50 -14.76
N SER A 11 -11.50 -32.04 -13.70
CA SER A 11 -12.94 -31.88 -13.48
C SER A 11 -13.23 -30.40 -13.29
N THR A 12 -14.32 -29.92 -13.87
CA THR A 12 -14.87 -28.58 -13.61
C THR A 12 -15.06 -28.32 -12.12
N ALA A 13 -15.24 -29.37 -11.30
CA ALA A 13 -15.31 -29.29 -9.85
C ALA A 13 -13.96 -28.94 -9.18
N ASP A 14 -12.83 -29.43 -9.71
CA ASP A 14 -11.49 -29.12 -9.20
C ASP A 14 -11.07 -27.69 -9.59
N LEU A 15 -11.43 -27.26 -10.80
CA LEU A 15 -11.25 -25.87 -11.24
C LEU A 15 -12.11 -24.89 -10.41
N LEU A 16 -13.32 -25.29 -10.02
CA LEU A 16 -14.19 -24.49 -9.16
C LEU A 16 -13.70 -24.44 -7.71
N LYS A 17 -13.14 -25.54 -7.18
CA LYS A 17 -12.47 -25.56 -5.86
C LYS A 17 -11.20 -24.70 -5.85
N GLN A 18 -10.42 -24.70 -6.92
CA GLN A 18 -9.25 -23.84 -7.07
C GLN A 18 -9.63 -22.36 -7.13
N LYS A 19 -10.75 -22.00 -7.77
CA LYS A 19 -11.32 -20.65 -7.74
C LYS A 19 -11.80 -20.25 -6.33
N SER A 20 -12.45 -21.16 -5.60
CA SER A 20 -12.88 -20.91 -4.21
C SER A 20 -11.73 -20.79 -3.21
N ALA A 21 -10.56 -21.38 -3.49
CA ALA A 21 -9.37 -21.23 -2.67
C ALA A 21 -8.68 -19.87 -2.87
N VAL A 22 -8.71 -19.32 -4.10
CA VAL A 22 -8.22 -17.97 -4.41
C VAL A 22 -9.13 -16.88 -3.83
N GLU A 23 -10.45 -17.13 -3.73
CA GLU A 23 -11.41 -16.17 -3.17
C GLU A 23 -11.45 -16.14 -1.63
N LYS A 24 -10.90 -17.13 -0.91
CA LYS A 24 -11.11 -17.28 0.55
C LYS A 24 -9.98 -16.89 1.49
N GLY A 25 -8.81 -16.42 1.05
CA GLY A 25 -7.75 -16.13 2.02
C GLY A 25 -6.64 -15.21 1.54
N GLY A 26 -6.54 -14.03 2.16
CA GLY A 26 -5.28 -13.31 2.31
C GLY A 26 -5.08 -12.05 1.48
N GLY A 27 -5.80 -11.86 0.38
CA GLY A 27 -5.58 -10.69 -0.49
C GLY A 27 -5.86 -9.33 0.19
N GLY A 28 -6.97 -9.25 0.92
CA GLY A 28 -7.33 -8.04 1.66
C GLY A 28 -6.41 -7.76 2.85
N GLU A 29 -5.94 -8.80 3.52
CA GLU A 29 -5.07 -8.69 4.70
C GLU A 29 -3.65 -8.29 4.28
N ALA A 30 -3.10 -8.89 3.22
CA ALA A 30 -1.82 -8.49 2.65
C ALA A 30 -1.82 -7.04 2.14
N PHE A 31 -2.92 -6.59 1.52
CA PHE A 31 -3.07 -5.19 1.12
C PHE A 31 -3.13 -4.25 2.33
N ALA A 32 -3.88 -4.63 3.38
CA ALA A 32 -3.99 -3.84 4.60
C ALA A 32 -2.63 -3.70 5.32
N GLU A 33 -1.85 -4.78 5.38
CA GLU A 33 -0.49 -4.77 5.91
C GLU A 33 0.43 -3.84 5.10
N GLN A 34 0.40 -3.95 3.77
CA GLN A 34 1.20 -3.08 2.90
C GLN A 34 0.80 -1.61 3.04
N LEU A 35 -0.50 -1.32 3.11
CA LEU A 35 -1.01 0.04 3.32
C LEU A 35 -0.56 0.58 4.68
N LYS A 36 -0.61 -0.22 5.73
CA LYS A 36 -0.12 0.15 7.06
C LYS A 36 1.38 0.45 7.04
N SER A 37 2.16 -0.37 6.34
CA SER A 37 3.60 -0.14 6.16
C SER A 37 3.86 1.19 5.45
N ALA A 38 3.13 1.48 4.37
CA ALA A 38 3.28 2.74 3.64
C ALA A 38 2.92 3.96 4.50
N ILE A 39 1.89 3.87 5.35
CA ILE A 39 1.53 4.94 6.28
C ILE A 39 2.66 5.18 7.30
N ASN A 40 3.26 4.12 7.84
CA ASN A 40 4.39 4.24 8.76
C ASN A 40 5.59 4.88 8.06
N GLU A 41 5.88 4.50 6.82
CA GLU A 41 6.97 5.10 6.04
C GLU A 41 6.75 6.61 5.82
N VAL A 42 5.52 7.04 5.52
CA VAL A 42 5.17 8.47 5.40
C VAL A 42 5.41 9.20 6.74
N ASN A 43 5.07 8.58 7.86
CA ASN A 43 5.34 9.13 9.19
C ASN A 43 6.84 9.30 9.44
N ASP A 44 7.65 8.31 9.10
CA ASP A 44 9.10 8.38 9.29
C ASP A 44 9.72 9.50 8.43
N ILE A 45 9.29 9.61 7.17
CA ILE A 45 9.68 10.71 6.28
C ILE A 45 9.28 12.08 6.86
N GLN A 46 8.11 12.16 7.50
CA GLN A 46 7.63 13.40 8.12
C GLN A 46 8.50 13.80 9.32
N GLN A 47 8.89 12.85 10.17
CA GLN A 47 9.79 13.09 11.30
C GLN A 47 11.18 13.55 10.84
N ASP A 48 11.72 12.95 9.78
CA ASP A 48 12.99 13.37 9.18
C ASP A 48 12.92 14.81 8.66
N SER A 49 11.80 15.18 8.02
CA SER A 49 11.53 16.54 7.56
C SER A 49 11.44 17.53 8.73
N GLU A 50 10.73 17.18 9.80
CA GLU A 50 10.62 18.03 10.99
C GLU A 50 11.97 18.30 11.63
N LYS A 51 12.83 17.28 11.71
CA LYS A 51 14.20 17.43 12.17
C LYS A 51 15.00 18.36 11.26
N ALA A 52 14.91 18.18 9.95
CA ALA A 52 15.58 19.06 8.99
C ALA A 52 15.11 20.52 9.09
N ILE A 53 13.81 20.74 9.33
CA ILE A 53 13.24 22.07 9.56
C ILE A 53 13.78 22.68 10.86
N ALA A 54 13.87 21.89 11.94
CA ALA A 54 14.42 22.34 13.21
C ALA A 54 15.91 22.71 13.09
N ASP A 55 16.71 21.88 12.42
CA ASP A 55 18.13 22.14 12.17
C ASP A 55 18.32 23.40 11.31
N LEU A 56 17.44 23.62 10.33
CA LEU A 56 17.44 24.82 9.50
C LEU A 56 17.08 26.07 10.31
N ALA A 57 16.02 26.02 11.12
CA ALA A 57 15.56 27.15 11.93
C ALA A 57 16.56 27.54 13.02
N THR A 58 17.32 26.58 13.54
CA THR A 58 18.36 26.80 14.57
C THR A 58 19.73 27.15 13.97
N GLY A 59 19.87 27.14 12.64
CA GLY A 59 21.15 27.39 11.96
C GLY A 59 22.17 26.27 12.10
N GLN A 60 21.76 25.09 12.58
CA GLN A 60 22.60 23.89 12.73
C GLN A 60 22.66 23.03 11.46
N VAL A 61 21.91 23.40 10.42
CA VAL A 61 21.89 22.68 9.15
C VAL A 61 23.27 22.67 8.49
N LYS A 62 23.81 21.47 8.29
CA LYS A 62 25.11 21.29 7.62
C LYS A 62 24.99 21.28 6.09
N ASP A 63 23.85 20.82 5.58
CA ASP A 63 23.58 20.68 4.16
C ASP A 63 22.13 21.11 3.87
N LEU A 64 21.96 22.31 3.30
CA LEU A 64 20.66 22.85 2.94
C LEU A 64 19.97 22.03 1.83
N HIS A 65 20.73 21.40 0.94
CA HIS A 65 20.17 20.60 -0.15
C HIS A 65 19.52 19.33 0.39
N GLN A 66 20.18 18.65 1.34
CA GLN A 66 19.60 17.48 2.01
C GLN A 66 18.36 17.85 2.84
N ALA A 67 18.39 19.00 3.52
CA ALA A 67 17.22 19.49 4.25
C ALA A 67 16.04 19.77 3.30
N ALA A 68 16.29 20.44 2.17
CA ALA A 68 15.28 20.70 1.16
C ALA A 68 14.71 19.41 0.55
N LEU A 69 15.56 18.40 0.31
CA LEU A 69 15.13 17.08 -0.16
C LEU A 69 14.23 16.37 0.86
N ALA A 70 14.60 16.36 2.14
CA ALA A 70 13.80 15.74 3.20
C ALA A 70 12.41 16.37 3.28
N ILE A 71 12.35 17.70 3.25
CA ILE A 71 11.10 18.47 3.26
C ILE A 71 10.25 18.16 2.02
N GLY A 72 10.85 18.22 0.83
CA GLY A 72 10.15 17.93 -0.41
C GLY A 72 9.62 16.50 -0.51
N LYS A 73 10.38 15.53 0.03
CA LYS A 73 9.96 14.12 0.13
C LYS A 73 8.74 14.00 1.02
N ALA A 74 8.75 14.61 2.22
CA ALA A 74 7.61 14.59 3.14
C ALA A 74 6.35 15.19 2.51
N GLU A 75 6.46 16.37 1.87
CA GLU A 75 5.31 16.99 1.22
C GLU A 75 4.70 16.12 0.12
N THR A 76 5.54 15.55 -0.74
CA THR A 76 5.08 14.74 -1.87
C THR A 76 4.44 13.44 -1.39
N SER A 77 5.08 12.76 -0.43
CA SER A 77 4.57 11.55 0.19
C SER A 77 3.24 11.78 0.90
N MET A 78 3.10 12.90 1.62
CA MET A 78 1.86 13.25 2.30
C MET A 78 0.73 13.57 1.31
N LYS A 79 1.00 14.30 0.24
CA LYS A 79 0.02 14.54 -0.84
C LYS A 79 -0.50 13.23 -1.42
N LEU A 80 0.41 12.28 -1.70
CA LEU A 80 0.02 10.96 -2.18
C LEU A 80 -0.83 10.19 -1.14
N MET A 81 -0.45 10.21 0.13
CA MET A 81 -1.23 9.58 1.21
C MET A 81 -2.65 10.15 1.30
N LEU A 82 -2.81 11.46 1.18
CA LEU A 82 -4.12 12.12 1.21
C LEU A 82 -4.99 11.68 0.04
N GLU A 83 -4.43 11.55 -1.17
CA GLU A 83 -5.15 11.03 -2.33
C GLU A 83 -5.61 9.58 -2.13
N ILE A 84 -4.75 8.74 -1.56
CA ILE A 84 -5.10 7.35 -1.22
C ILE A 84 -6.22 7.33 -0.17
N ARG A 85 -6.12 8.15 0.89
CA ARG A 85 -7.16 8.30 1.92
C ARG A 85 -8.49 8.71 1.30
N ASN A 86 -8.49 9.70 0.42
CA ASN A 86 -9.70 10.17 -0.27
C ASN A 86 -10.32 9.06 -1.13
N LYS A 87 -9.51 8.33 -1.90
CA LYS A 87 -9.98 7.18 -2.70
C LYS A 87 -10.55 6.07 -1.83
N ALA A 88 -9.91 5.74 -0.70
CA ALA A 88 -10.40 4.73 0.23
C ALA A 88 -11.76 5.12 0.85
N LEU A 89 -11.92 6.38 1.27
CA LEU A 89 -13.18 6.90 1.77
C LEU A 89 -14.28 6.89 0.69
N ASN A 90 -13.94 7.21 -0.55
CA ASN A 90 -14.88 7.15 -1.67
C ASN A 90 -15.30 5.72 -2.00
N ALA A 91 -14.37 4.76 -2.00
CA ALA A 91 -14.67 3.35 -2.19
C ALA A 91 -15.61 2.82 -1.10
N TYR A 92 -15.37 3.18 0.17
CA TYR A 92 -16.27 2.85 1.27
C TYR A 92 -17.69 3.40 1.06
N LYS A 93 -17.80 4.68 0.67
CA LYS A 93 -19.09 5.32 0.36
C LYS A 93 -19.82 4.60 -0.78
N GLU A 94 -19.12 4.23 -1.85
CA GLU A 94 -19.73 3.58 -3.01
C GLU A 94 -20.25 2.18 -2.68
N ILE A 95 -19.49 1.39 -1.91
CA ILE A 95 -19.93 0.06 -1.44
C ILE A 95 -21.22 0.20 -0.62
N GLY A 96 -21.28 1.16 0.31
CA GLY A 96 -22.49 1.43 1.10
C GLY A 96 -23.68 1.87 0.24
N ARG A 97 -23.43 2.60 -0.85
CA ARG A 97 -24.46 3.05 -1.81
C ARG A 97 -24.99 1.95 -2.71
N THR A 98 -24.20 0.90 -2.95
CA THR A 98 -24.58 -0.23 -3.81
C THR A 98 -25.35 -1.30 -3.04
N GLN A 99 -25.25 -1.31 -1.70
CA GLN A 99 -25.92 -2.27 -0.81
C GLN A 99 -27.26 -1.76 -0.24
N LEU A 100 -27.56 -0.46 -0.38
CA LEU A 100 -28.89 0.13 -0.18
C LEU A 100 -29.67 0.13 -1.50
#